data_AF-A0A6A4LG21-F1
#
_entry.id   AF-A0A6A4LG21-F1
#
_cell.length_a   1.000
_cell.length_b   1.000
_cell.length_c   1.000
_cell.angle_alpha   90.00
_cell.angle_beta   90.00
_cell.angle_gamma   90.00
#
_symmetry.space_group_name_H-M   'P 1'
#
loop_
_entity.id
_entity.type
_entity.pdbx_description
1 polymer ?
#
loop_
_entity_poly.entity_id
_entity_poly.type
_entity_poly.pdbx_seq_one_letter_code
_entity_poly.pdbx_strand_id
1 'polypeptide(L)'
;MEEEDEEMCLECLQRRIRSDFSHNLIFSHPVSQSPLPFASSAVVQIPNSTGEPNSPHFTLVYLPTPGFDCLTNYIEECCPEDLKSEHSAESNGKTPSGVNSFRCSGSTCNFSTRFSCSRTITSLAPIARVGISSYSIFEELASNYFSGSLEDEILGSISLLIEGKATGRDSINFLSLTGIPSFDENGFPGCLRHPNIAPILGLLKTPDYINLVLPKTPYTLENIFHYSPKALKSEWQIKFLTYQLLSAVAHMHGLGIAHGNICPSNVMLTDSCWSWLRIIDKPSLSPTLSKSSKECSLTPSSRVGCCVEGCPSEGLYADFKLSQSTDWDYAFNRWWRGELSNFEYLLVLNRLAGRRWGDHTFHTVMPWVIDFSVKPEGTSDAGWRNLSKSKWRLAKGDEQLDFTYSTSEIPHHVSDECLSELAVCSTRQEGYH
;
A
#
# COMPACT_ATOMS: atom_id res chain seq x y z
N MET A 1 -7.50 20.12 -15.07
CA MET A 1 -6.96 18.90 -15.67
C MET A 1 -6.86 17.94 -14.51
N GLU A 2 -7.72 16.94 -14.46
CA GLU A 2 -7.58 15.85 -13.51
C GLU A 2 -6.34 15.08 -13.98
N GLU A 3 -5.23 15.19 -13.26
CA GLU A 3 -4.08 14.33 -13.50
C GLU A 3 -4.53 12.90 -13.19
N GLU A 4 -4.64 12.10 -14.25
CA GLU A 4 -5.02 10.69 -14.17
C GLU A 4 -4.01 9.99 -13.26
N ASP A 5 -4.49 9.25 -12.26
CA ASP A 5 -3.64 8.38 -11.47
C ASP A 5 -3.04 7.34 -12.45
N GLU A 6 -1.76 7.46 -12.78
CA GLU A 6 -1.05 6.57 -13.71
C GLU A 6 -0.89 5.17 -13.09
N GLU A 7 -1.97 4.39 -13.09
CA GLU A 7 -1.97 3.03 -12.56
C GLU A 7 -1.48 2.03 -13.63
N MET A 8 -0.62 1.10 -13.19
CA MET A 8 -0.16 -0.01 -14.04
C MET A 8 -1.12 -1.18 -13.93
N CYS A 9 -1.33 -1.92 -15.03
CA CYS A 9 -1.96 -3.23 -14.92
C CYS A 9 -1.07 -4.20 -14.12
N LEU A 10 -1.66 -5.24 -13.55
CA LEU A 10 -0.95 -6.16 -12.64
C LEU A 10 0.29 -6.80 -13.27
N GLU A 11 0.23 -7.15 -14.56
CA GLU A 11 1.37 -7.72 -15.27
C GLU A 11 2.49 -6.71 -15.46
N CYS A 12 2.16 -5.48 -15.85
CA CYS A 12 3.14 -4.41 -16.01
C CYS A 12 3.80 -4.07 -14.67
N LEU A 13 3.02 -3.97 -13.59
CA LEU A 13 3.54 -3.73 -12.24
C LEU A 13 4.49 -4.86 -11.81
N GLN A 14 4.10 -6.13 -12.04
CA GLN A 14 4.96 -7.27 -11.71
C GLN A 14 6.26 -7.27 -12.54
N ARG A 15 6.19 -6.96 -13.84
CA ARG A 15 7.37 -6.86 -14.72
C ARG A 15 8.29 -5.72 -14.28
N ARG A 16 7.73 -4.56 -13.92
CA ARG A 16 8.48 -3.40 -13.40
C ARG A 16 9.25 -3.77 -12.13
N ILE A 17 8.58 -4.35 -11.13
CA ILE A 17 9.21 -4.79 -9.88
C ILE A 17 10.33 -5.80 -10.15
N ARG A 18 10.11 -6.75 -11.07
CA ARG A 18 11.16 -7.68 -11.47
C ARG A 18 12.36 -6.99 -12.12
N SER A 19 12.11 -6.01 -12.98
CA SER A 19 13.17 -5.23 -13.63
C SER A 19 13.97 -4.39 -12.63
N ASP A 20 13.30 -3.67 -11.74
CA ASP A 20 13.93 -2.71 -10.82
C ASP A 20 14.77 -3.38 -9.72
N PHE A 21 14.47 -4.65 -9.42
CA PHE A 21 15.13 -5.41 -8.37
C PHE A 21 15.76 -6.70 -8.88
N SER A 22 16.12 -6.75 -10.17
CA SER A 22 16.86 -7.85 -10.80
C SER A 22 16.28 -9.25 -10.53
N HIS A 23 14.95 -9.37 -10.54
CA HIS A 23 14.18 -10.59 -10.28
C HIS A 23 14.32 -11.19 -8.86
N ASN A 24 15.01 -10.50 -7.95
CA ASN A 24 15.29 -11.02 -6.62
C ASN A 24 14.18 -10.70 -5.60
N LEU A 25 13.28 -9.74 -5.89
CA LEU A 25 12.08 -9.54 -5.07
C LEU A 25 10.91 -10.41 -5.56
N ILE A 26 10.25 -11.05 -4.59
CA ILE A 26 9.05 -11.86 -4.84
C ILE A 26 7.84 -10.93 -4.80
N PHE A 27 7.10 -10.89 -5.91
CA PHE A 27 5.79 -10.22 -5.97
C PHE A 27 4.74 -11.11 -5.30
N SER A 28 4.12 -10.63 -4.21
CA SER A 28 3.08 -11.37 -3.50
C SER A 28 1.71 -11.10 -4.10
N HIS A 29 1.24 -9.84 -4.02
CA HIS A 29 -0.04 -9.40 -4.58
C HIS A 29 -0.07 -7.87 -4.74
N PRO A 30 -0.89 -7.32 -5.65
CA PRO A 30 -1.08 -5.89 -5.77
C PRO A 30 -1.88 -5.32 -4.59
N VAL A 31 -1.74 -4.01 -4.36
CA VAL A 31 -2.55 -3.22 -3.44
C VAL A 31 -3.29 -2.18 -4.27
N SER A 32 -4.59 -2.39 -4.46
CA SER A 32 -5.47 -1.48 -5.19
C SER A 32 -6.71 -1.14 -4.37
N GLN A 33 -7.21 0.08 -4.53
CA GLN A 33 -8.50 0.50 -3.99
C GLN A 33 -9.65 0.30 -5.00
N SER A 34 -9.31 0.01 -6.26
CA SER A 34 -10.25 -0.19 -7.35
C SER A 34 -10.69 -1.66 -7.48
N PRO A 35 -11.91 -1.93 -7.99
CA PRO A 35 -12.30 -3.28 -8.43
C PRO A 35 -11.54 -3.74 -9.69
N LEU A 36 -10.86 -2.82 -10.37
CA LEU A 36 -10.11 -3.07 -11.60
C LEU A 36 -8.70 -3.62 -11.31
N PRO A 37 -8.10 -4.38 -12.24
CA PRO A 37 -6.77 -4.97 -12.09
C PRO A 37 -5.64 -3.96 -12.37
N PHE A 38 -5.74 -2.76 -11.78
CA PHE A 38 -4.72 -1.72 -11.85
C PHE A 38 -4.26 -1.34 -10.45
N ALA A 39 -2.97 -1.07 -10.31
CA ALA A 39 -2.36 -0.67 -9.05
C ALA A 39 -1.05 0.09 -9.29
N SER A 40 -0.77 1.04 -8.41
CA SER A 40 0.56 1.67 -8.25
C SER A 40 1.36 1.07 -7.10
N SER A 41 0.75 0.17 -6.32
CA SER A 41 1.32 -0.38 -5.11
C SER A 41 1.26 -1.90 -5.10
N ALA A 42 2.26 -2.55 -4.49
CA ALA A 42 2.31 -4.00 -4.34
C ALA A 42 2.88 -4.40 -3.00
N VAL A 43 2.43 -5.56 -2.51
CA VAL A 43 3.12 -6.27 -1.43
C VAL A 43 4.23 -7.12 -2.06
N VAL A 44 5.44 -6.91 -1.57
CA VAL A 44 6.65 -7.63 -1.99
C VAL A 44 7.29 -8.34 -0.81
N GLN A 45 8.03 -9.39 -1.11
CA GLN A 45 8.68 -10.23 -0.13
C GLN A 45 10.12 -10.50 -0.55
N ILE A 46 11.02 -10.56 0.43
CA ILE A 46 12.40 -11.01 0.21
C ILE A 46 12.41 -12.55 0.22
N PRO A 47 13.18 -13.20 -0.70
CA PRO A 47 13.36 -14.64 -0.67
C PRO A 47 14.06 -15.05 0.64
N ASN A 48 13.38 -15.84 1.47
CA ASN A 48 14.01 -16.43 2.64
C ASN A 48 14.97 -17.55 2.21
N SER A 49 16.23 -17.47 2.63
CA SER A 49 17.20 -18.57 2.47
C SER A 49 16.91 -19.75 3.41
N THR A 50 16.12 -19.54 4.48
CA THR A 50 15.90 -20.52 5.56
C THR A 50 14.55 -21.24 5.52
N GLY A 51 13.65 -20.90 4.59
CA GLY A 51 12.34 -21.57 4.45
C GLY A 51 11.35 -21.32 5.60
N GLU A 52 11.61 -20.35 6.48
CA GLU A 52 10.67 -20.00 7.55
C GLU A 52 9.42 -19.30 7.00
N PRO A 53 8.23 -19.57 7.59
CA PRO A 53 6.93 -19.08 7.09
C PRO A 53 6.71 -17.57 7.28
N ASN A 54 7.59 -16.88 8.02
CA ASN A 54 7.47 -15.46 8.36
C ASN A 54 8.51 -14.60 7.62
N SER A 55 8.63 -14.79 6.31
CA SER A 55 9.35 -13.84 5.48
C SER A 55 8.71 -12.45 5.57
N PRO A 56 9.53 -11.38 5.57
CA PRO A 56 9.00 -10.05 5.70
C PRO A 56 8.22 -9.68 4.46
N HIS A 57 7.12 -9.00 4.69
CA HIS A 57 6.39 -8.37 3.63
C HIS A 57 6.50 -6.86 3.75
N PHE A 58 6.77 -6.21 2.63
CA PHE A 58 6.83 -4.76 2.52
C PHE A 58 5.79 -4.29 1.52
N THR A 59 5.29 -3.08 1.72
CA THR A 59 4.48 -2.39 0.72
C THR A 59 5.38 -1.47 -0.09
N LEU A 60 5.48 -1.73 -1.38
CA LEU A 60 6.18 -0.91 -2.35
C LEU A 60 5.17 -0.04 -3.09
N VAL A 61 5.36 1.27 -3.08
CA VAL A 61 4.47 2.24 -3.74
C VAL A 61 5.26 2.99 -4.80
N TYR A 62 4.81 2.92 -6.06
CA TYR A 62 5.38 3.66 -7.18
C TYR A 62 4.70 5.01 -7.31
N LEU A 63 5.49 6.09 -7.27
CA LEU A 63 5.05 7.46 -7.50
C LEU A 63 5.73 7.99 -8.78
N PRO A 64 4.98 8.39 -9.83
CA PRO A 64 5.57 8.92 -11.06
C PRO A 64 6.42 10.17 -10.78
N THR A 65 7.63 10.26 -11.32
CA THR A 65 8.52 11.43 -11.10
C THR A 65 7.91 12.79 -11.51
N PRO A 66 7.18 12.94 -12.64
CA PRO A 66 6.73 14.26 -13.12
C PRO A 66 5.56 14.90 -12.35
N GLY A 67 5.12 14.34 -11.22
CA GLY A 67 4.04 14.89 -10.38
C GLY A 67 4.45 15.29 -8.95
N PHE A 68 5.70 15.09 -8.54
CA PHE A 68 6.12 15.19 -7.13
C PHE A 68 7.36 16.08 -6.94
N ASP A 69 7.25 17.36 -7.28
CA ASP A 69 8.36 18.32 -7.22
C ASP A 69 9.11 18.30 -5.88
N CYS A 70 8.42 18.08 -4.75
CA CYS A 70 9.06 18.14 -3.43
C CYS A 70 9.92 16.91 -3.11
N LEU A 71 9.39 15.70 -3.34
CA LEU A 71 10.12 14.44 -3.17
C LEU A 71 11.24 14.30 -4.21
N THR A 72 10.96 14.64 -5.47
CA THR A 72 11.95 14.58 -6.56
C THR A 72 13.13 15.51 -6.25
N ASN A 73 12.87 16.77 -5.91
CA ASN A 73 13.94 17.72 -5.57
C ASN A 73 14.77 17.25 -4.36
N TYR A 74 14.14 16.66 -3.35
CA TYR A 74 14.87 16.15 -2.18
C TYR A 74 15.77 14.96 -2.51
N ILE A 75 15.26 14.02 -3.31
CA ILE A 75 16.04 12.86 -3.73
C ILE A 75 17.21 13.28 -4.63
N GLU A 76 16.99 14.24 -5.53
CA GLU A 76 18.06 14.80 -6.37
C GLU A 76 19.12 15.54 -5.55
N GLU A 77 18.72 16.28 -4.51
CA GLU A 77 19.66 16.91 -3.56
C GLU A 77 20.50 15.87 -2.81
N CYS A 78 19.88 14.76 -2.40
CA CYS A 78 20.56 13.67 -1.69
C CYS A 78 21.37 12.74 -2.61
N CYS A 79 21.05 12.67 -3.89
CA CYS A 79 21.64 11.76 -4.88
C CYS A 79 21.84 12.47 -6.23
N PRO A 80 22.80 13.43 -6.33
CA PRO A 80 23.11 14.08 -7.59
C PRO A 80 23.66 13.06 -8.60
N GLU A 81 23.27 13.18 -9.87
CA GLU A 81 23.56 12.18 -10.92
C GLU A 81 25.05 12.08 -11.33
N ASP A 82 25.92 12.93 -10.77
CA ASP A 82 27.33 13.09 -11.17
C ASP A 82 28.33 12.06 -10.59
N LEU A 83 27.89 10.98 -9.94
CA LEU A 83 28.80 9.92 -9.47
C LEU A 83 29.07 8.80 -10.50
N LYS A 84 28.82 9.06 -11.79
CA LYS A 84 29.15 8.15 -12.90
C LYS A 84 30.37 8.61 -13.72
N SER A 85 31.47 8.94 -13.07
CA SER A 85 32.79 8.80 -13.70
C SER A 85 33.90 8.92 -12.67
N GLU A 86 34.61 7.83 -12.38
CA GLU A 86 36.07 7.88 -12.40
C GLU A 86 36.68 6.48 -12.47
N HIS A 87 37.73 6.43 -13.27
CA HIS A 87 38.41 5.25 -13.75
C HIS A 87 39.11 4.46 -12.65
N SER A 88 39.21 3.16 -12.90
CA SER A 88 40.12 2.22 -12.25
C SER A 88 41.54 2.78 -12.14
N ALA A 89 41.96 3.15 -10.93
CA ALA A 89 43.36 3.23 -10.52
C ALA A 89 43.62 2.14 -9.48
N GLU A 90 44.79 1.54 -9.60
CA GLU A 90 45.21 0.25 -9.08
C GLU A 90 45.15 0.13 -7.54
N SER A 91 44.86 -1.10 -7.12
CA SER A 91 44.86 -1.56 -5.74
C SER A 91 46.24 -1.43 -5.09
N ASN A 92 46.30 -0.71 -3.96
CA ASN A 92 47.25 -1.05 -2.90
C ASN A 92 46.54 -1.08 -1.56
N GLY A 93 46.74 -2.19 -0.85
CA GLY A 93 45.92 -2.61 0.27
C GLY A 93 45.89 -1.65 1.46
N LYS A 94 44.69 -1.51 2.02
CA LYS A 94 44.41 -1.28 3.44
C LYS A 94 42.93 -1.56 3.63
N THR A 95 42.62 -2.61 4.38
CA THR A 95 41.30 -2.88 4.94
C THR A 95 40.87 -1.72 5.84
N PRO A 96 39.67 -1.15 5.68
CA PRO A 96 39.01 -0.41 6.73
C PRO A 96 37.78 -1.18 7.20
N SER A 97 37.90 -1.79 8.37
CA SER A 97 36.78 -2.10 9.24
C SER A 97 36.11 -0.79 9.67
N GLY A 98 34.85 -0.57 9.27
CA GLY A 98 34.10 0.61 9.65
C GLY A 98 32.80 0.67 8.87
N VAL A 99 31.70 0.36 9.56
CA VAL A 99 30.32 0.47 9.07
C VAL A 99 30.08 1.93 8.69
N ASN A 100 30.13 2.24 7.40
CA ASN A 100 29.74 3.54 6.86
C ASN A 100 28.21 3.61 6.80
N SER A 101 27.59 3.66 7.99
CA SER A 101 26.33 4.37 8.16
C SER A 101 26.65 5.85 7.94
N PHE A 102 26.23 6.39 6.80
CA PHE A 102 26.46 7.80 6.48
C PHE A 102 25.67 8.67 7.45
N ARG A 103 26.35 9.04 8.53
CA ARG A 103 26.37 10.42 9.04
C ARG A 103 26.36 11.36 7.85
N CYS A 104 25.39 12.27 7.81
CA CYS A 104 25.46 13.52 7.05
C CYS A 104 26.82 14.19 7.32
N SER A 105 27.77 13.95 6.43
CA SER A 105 29.11 14.49 6.49
C SER A 105 29.11 15.70 5.56
N GLY A 106 29.00 16.89 6.13
CA GLY A 106 29.35 18.13 5.42
C GLY A 106 28.23 18.79 4.63
N SER A 107 27.19 19.23 5.32
CA SER A 107 26.88 20.66 5.32
C SER A 107 26.01 20.95 6.54
N THR A 108 26.44 21.91 7.34
CA THR A 108 25.55 22.59 8.28
C THR A 108 24.28 22.98 7.52
N CYS A 109 23.17 22.30 7.79
CA CYS A 109 21.87 22.70 7.27
C CYS A 109 21.59 24.08 7.87
N ASN A 110 21.98 25.14 7.17
CA ASN A 110 21.74 26.50 7.61
C ASN A 110 20.22 26.66 7.73
N PHE A 111 19.75 26.84 8.96
CA PHE A 111 18.36 27.03 9.31
C PHE A 111 17.83 28.31 8.64
N SER A 112 17.36 28.16 7.40
CA SER A 112 16.68 29.20 6.65
C SER A 112 15.20 29.19 7.05
N THR A 113 14.65 30.36 7.33
CA THR A 113 13.25 30.59 7.72
C THR A 113 12.24 30.40 6.57
N ARG A 114 12.64 29.74 5.48
CA ARG A 114 11.80 29.47 4.29
C ARG A 114 11.47 27.98 4.21
N PHE A 115 10.25 27.65 3.75
CA PHE A 115 9.84 26.29 3.42
C PHE A 115 10.89 25.63 2.50
N SER A 116 11.56 24.58 2.97
CA SER A 116 12.39 23.71 2.13
C SER A 116 11.83 22.29 2.17
N CYS A 117 11.69 21.68 0.99
CA CYS A 117 11.25 20.29 0.84
C CYS A 117 12.12 19.32 1.63
N SER A 118 13.43 19.60 1.69
CA SER A 118 14.40 18.86 2.48
C SER A 118 14.07 18.82 3.98
N ARG A 119 13.71 19.95 4.60
CA ARG A 119 13.32 19.98 6.02
C ARG A 119 12.03 19.19 6.28
N THR A 120 11.08 19.29 5.36
CA THR A 120 9.79 18.61 5.47
C THR A 120 9.95 17.10 5.39
N ILE A 121 10.68 16.62 4.37
CA ILE A 121 10.84 15.18 4.14
C ILE A 121 11.73 14.54 5.21
N THR A 122 12.78 15.22 5.65
CA THR A 122 13.59 14.75 6.80
C THR A 122 12.77 14.68 8.09
N SER A 123 11.74 15.52 8.26
CA SER A 123 10.84 15.47 9.43
C SER A 123 9.80 14.35 9.34
N LEU A 124 9.24 14.13 8.15
CA LEU A 124 8.21 13.12 7.92
C LEU A 124 8.79 11.69 7.76
N ALA A 125 9.99 11.59 7.20
CA ALA A 125 10.68 10.37 6.83
C ALA A 125 12.13 10.34 7.38
N PRO A 126 12.34 10.55 8.69
CA PRO A 126 13.69 10.72 9.26
C PRO A 126 14.58 9.47 9.17
N ILE A 127 13.94 8.31 9.08
CA ILE A 127 14.56 6.99 9.01
C ILE A 127 14.63 6.46 7.57
N ALA A 128 14.15 7.23 6.58
CA ALA A 128 14.09 6.76 5.22
C ALA A 128 15.49 6.76 4.60
N ARG A 129 15.90 5.61 4.07
CA ARG A 129 17.11 5.54 3.25
C ARG A 129 16.80 6.04 1.85
N VAL A 130 17.51 7.09 1.44
CA VAL A 130 17.42 7.66 0.10
C VAL A 130 18.50 7.02 -0.77
N GLY A 131 18.15 6.60 -2.00
CA GLY A 131 19.13 6.03 -2.92
C GLY A 131 18.55 5.63 -4.26
N ILE A 132 19.39 5.14 -5.16
CA ILE A 132 18.95 4.54 -6.43
C ILE A 132 18.37 3.15 -6.15
N SER A 133 17.23 2.81 -6.76
CA SER A 133 16.59 1.52 -6.58
C SER A 133 17.54 0.38 -6.97
N SER A 134 17.80 -0.51 -6.02
CA SER A 134 18.57 -1.74 -6.22
C SER A 134 18.17 -2.79 -5.19
N TYR A 135 18.36 -4.06 -5.53
CA TYR A 135 18.07 -5.15 -4.60
C TYR A 135 18.94 -5.11 -3.34
N SER A 136 20.21 -4.75 -3.44
CA SER A 136 21.13 -4.67 -2.28
C SER A 136 20.70 -3.63 -1.25
N ILE A 137 20.24 -2.44 -1.71
CA ILE A 137 19.70 -1.42 -0.82
C ILE A 137 18.41 -1.91 -0.16
N PHE A 138 17.55 -2.61 -0.91
CA PHE A 138 16.32 -3.18 -0.35
C PHE A 138 16.60 -4.26 0.71
N GLU A 139 17.60 -5.11 0.47
CA GLU A 139 18.05 -6.13 1.42
C GLU A 139 18.65 -5.50 2.70
N GLU A 140 19.45 -4.44 2.57
CA GLU A 140 19.94 -3.65 3.70
C GLU A 140 18.78 -3.06 4.51
N LEU A 141 17.79 -2.46 3.84
CA LEU A 141 16.60 -1.89 4.47
C LEU A 141 15.82 -2.93 5.29
N ALA A 142 15.63 -4.12 4.72
CA ALA A 142 14.94 -5.18 5.43
C ALA A 142 15.75 -5.69 6.62
N SER A 143 17.06 -5.89 6.45
CA SER A 143 17.95 -6.30 7.55
C SER A 143 17.94 -5.29 8.72
N ASN A 144 17.96 -3.99 8.41
CA ASN A 144 17.89 -2.93 9.42
C ASN A 144 16.53 -2.89 10.13
N TYR A 145 15.45 -3.11 9.39
CA TYR A 145 14.11 -3.23 9.97
C TYR A 145 14.01 -4.42 10.95
N PHE A 146 14.63 -5.55 10.61
CA PHE A 146 14.60 -6.76 11.44
C PHE A 146 15.51 -6.74 12.66
N SER A 147 16.68 -6.15 12.53
CA SER A 147 17.64 -6.07 13.62
C SER A 147 17.15 -5.15 14.75
N GLY A 148 16.02 -4.45 14.58
CA GLY A 148 15.56 -3.43 15.52
C GLY A 148 16.43 -2.18 15.51
N SER A 149 17.44 -2.11 14.63
CA SER A 149 18.34 -0.95 14.50
C SER A 149 17.56 0.36 14.32
N LEU A 150 16.41 0.30 13.66
CA LEU A 150 15.51 1.44 13.46
C LEU A 150 14.90 1.94 14.78
N GLU A 151 14.52 1.03 15.67
CA GLU A 151 13.98 1.35 17.00
C GLU A 151 15.10 1.82 17.92
N ASP A 152 16.30 1.26 17.79
CA ASP A 152 17.50 1.70 18.51
C ASP A 152 17.91 3.13 18.12
N GLU A 153 17.77 3.52 16.85
CA GLU A 153 17.99 4.91 16.43
C GLU A 153 16.95 5.87 17.02
N ILE A 154 15.69 5.46 17.12
CA ILE A 154 14.63 6.23 17.77
C ILE A 154 14.89 6.35 19.28
N LEU A 155 15.22 5.25 19.95
CA LEU A 155 15.57 5.21 21.37
C LEU A 155 16.84 6.00 21.66
N GLY A 156 17.84 5.93 20.80
CA GLY A 156 19.05 6.72 20.88
C GLY A 156 18.77 8.22 20.72
N SER A 157 17.91 8.57 19.75
CA SER A 157 17.47 9.95 19.54
C SER A 157 16.71 10.49 20.76
N ILE A 158 15.84 9.69 21.37
CA ILE A 158 15.10 10.02 22.60
C ILE A 158 16.03 10.10 23.83
N SER A 159 17.00 9.19 23.98
CA SER A 159 17.97 9.21 25.08
C SER A 159 18.81 10.49 25.04
N LEU A 160 19.32 10.84 23.86
CA LEU A 160 20.08 12.07 23.67
C LEU A 160 19.20 13.32 23.92
N LEU A 161 17.90 13.24 23.63
CA LEU A 161 16.91 14.29 23.89
C LEU A 161 16.68 14.52 25.39
N ILE A 162 16.51 13.42 26.14
CA ILE A 162 16.32 13.42 27.60
C ILE A 162 17.58 13.95 28.30
N GLU A 163 18.75 13.70 27.73
CA GLU A 163 20.04 14.23 28.20
C GLU A 163 20.19 15.75 28.02
N GLY A 164 19.18 16.47 27.52
CA GLY A 164 19.17 17.94 27.46
C GLY A 164 20.11 18.51 26.39
N LYS A 165 20.55 17.69 25.44
CA LYS A 165 21.13 18.18 24.20
C LYS A 165 19.96 18.71 23.36
N ALA A 166 20.18 19.67 22.47
CA ALA A 166 19.08 20.49 22.00
C ALA A 166 18.11 19.93 20.97
N THR A 167 16.87 20.38 21.06
CA THR A 167 15.79 19.90 20.21
C THR A 167 15.43 20.94 19.14
N GLY A 168 15.20 20.50 17.89
CA GLY A 168 14.53 21.35 16.90
C GLY A 168 13.07 21.60 17.32
N ARG A 169 12.45 22.68 16.83
CA ARG A 169 11.06 23.06 17.16
C ARG A 169 10.06 21.91 16.95
N ASP A 170 10.33 21.04 15.97
CA ASP A 170 9.46 19.93 15.59
C ASP A 170 9.49 18.78 16.61
N SER A 171 10.67 18.50 17.20
CA SER A 171 10.83 17.58 18.34
C SER A 171 10.20 18.12 19.62
N ILE A 172 10.28 19.44 19.87
CA ILE A 172 9.58 20.09 20.99
C ILE A 172 8.07 19.97 20.82
N ASN A 173 7.55 20.21 19.62
CA ASN A 173 6.13 20.08 19.32
C ASN A 173 5.67 18.64 19.55
N PHE A 174 6.45 17.64 19.12
CA PHE A 174 6.17 16.23 19.38
C PHE A 174 6.19 15.88 20.88
N LEU A 175 7.20 16.35 21.63
CA LEU A 175 7.27 16.16 23.08
C LEU A 175 6.09 16.82 23.80
N SER A 176 5.75 18.05 23.42
CA SER A 176 4.59 18.75 23.94
C SER A 176 3.29 18.00 23.66
N LEU A 177 3.16 17.40 22.47
CA LEU A 177 2.02 16.54 22.10
C LEU A 177 1.96 15.28 22.97
N THR A 178 3.12 14.69 23.28
CA THR A 178 3.24 13.51 24.14
C THR A 178 3.25 13.84 25.64
N GLY A 179 3.11 15.12 26.01
CA GLY A 179 3.01 15.58 27.40
C GLY A 179 4.36 15.75 28.13
N ILE A 180 5.47 15.80 27.40
CA ILE A 180 6.82 15.97 27.95
C ILE A 180 7.22 17.46 27.85
N PRO A 181 7.63 18.10 28.97
CA PRO A 181 8.01 19.53 28.98
C PRO A 181 9.30 19.81 28.19
N SER A 182 9.38 21.01 27.59
CA SER A 182 10.41 21.42 26.62
C SER A 182 11.82 21.55 27.21
N PHE A 183 12.83 21.14 26.44
CA PHE A 183 14.25 21.33 26.73
C PHE A 183 14.89 22.31 25.72
N ASP A 184 15.87 23.09 26.17
CA ASP A 184 16.49 24.24 25.47
C ASP A 184 17.17 23.92 24.12
N GLU A 185 17.30 24.96 23.28
CA GLU A 185 17.79 24.95 21.88
C GLU A 185 19.35 24.98 21.79
N ASN A 186 19.91 24.42 20.68
CA ASN A 186 21.33 24.27 20.23
C ASN A 186 21.83 22.86 19.82
N GLY A 187 21.52 22.47 18.57
CA GLY A 187 22.32 21.50 17.80
C GLY A 187 22.01 20.01 17.99
N PHE A 188 21.13 19.48 17.14
CA PHE A 188 21.05 18.06 16.81
C PHE A 188 21.02 17.82 15.31
N PRO A 189 21.66 16.73 14.84
CA PRO A 189 21.39 16.17 13.53
C PRO A 189 20.24 15.16 13.68
N GLY A 190 19.01 15.54 13.32
CA GLY A 190 17.92 14.58 13.14
C GLY A 190 16.54 15.07 13.56
N CYS A 191 15.52 14.60 12.85
CA CYS A 191 14.12 14.78 13.22
C CYS A 191 13.60 13.50 13.89
N LEU A 192 12.85 13.63 14.99
CA LEU A 192 12.21 12.47 15.62
C LEU A 192 11.04 11.99 14.78
N ARG A 193 10.97 10.68 14.52
CA ARG A 193 9.83 10.08 13.84
C ARG A 193 8.57 10.23 14.70
N HIS A 194 7.49 10.73 14.09
CA HIS A 194 6.19 10.74 14.74
C HIS A 194 5.60 9.31 14.79
N PRO A 195 5.16 8.80 15.96
CA PRO A 195 4.75 7.41 16.15
C PRO A 195 3.44 7.06 15.42
N ASN A 196 2.61 8.06 15.11
CA ASN A 196 1.36 7.88 14.36
C ASN A 196 1.46 8.22 12.87
N ILE A 197 2.66 8.50 12.37
CA ILE A 197 2.94 8.62 10.94
C ILE A 197 3.59 7.32 10.46
N ALA A 198 3.16 6.83 9.30
CA ALA A 198 3.68 5.59 8.74
C ALA A 198 5.20 5.69 8.50
N PRO A 199 5.98 4.68 8.94
CA PRO A 199 7.42 4.70 8.72
C PRO A 199 7.70 4.49 7.24
N ILE A 200 8.37 5.47 6.63
CA ILE A 200 8.96 5.33 5.31
C ILE A 200 10.37 4.76 5.54
N LEU A 201 10.60 3.51 5.14
CA LEU A 201 11.88 2.84 5.29
C LEU A 201 12.84 3.26 4.17
N GLY A 202 12.32 3.47 2.96
CA GLY A 202 13.13 3.81 1.79
C GLY A 202 12.42 4.77 0.83
N LEU A 203 13.22 5.66 0.25
CA LEU A 203 12.88 6.55 -0.87
C LEU A 203 13.83 6.20 -2.02
N LEU A 204 13.40 5.29 -2.91
CA LEU A 204 14.28 4.72 -3.93
C LEU A 204 13.98 5.31 -5.31
N LYS A 205 14.97 5.95 -5.94
CA LYS A 205 14.84 6.54 -7.29
C LYS A 205 14.97 5.46 -8.37
N THR A 206 14.04 5.45 -9.31
CA THR A 206 14.18 4.82 -10.62
C THR A 206 14.08 5.92 -11.70
N PRO A 207 14.35 5.65 -12.99
CA PRO A 207 14.29 6.68 -14.03
C PRO A 207 12.94 7.41 -14.08
N ASP A 208 11.83 6.68 -13.95
CA ASP A 208 10.48 7.22 -14.17
C ASP A 208 9.65 7.32 -12.88
N TYR A 209 10.12 6.71 -11.78
CA TYR A 209 9.37 6.62 -10.51
C TYR A 209 10.23 6.82 -9.27
N ILE A 210 9.61 7.33 -8.22
CA ILE A 210 10.07 7.29 -6.84
C ILE A 210 9.32 6.15 -6.12
N ASN A 211 10.08 5.20 -5.62
CA ASN A 211 9.55 4.03 -4.92
C ASN A 211 9.59 4.25 -3.41
N LEU A 212 8.43 4.34 -2.77
CA LEU A 212 8.31 4.34 -1.31
C LEU A 212 8.29 2.90 -0.80
N VAL A 213 9.12 2.61 0.20
CA VAL A 213 9.13 1.32 0.90
C VAL A 213 8.55 1.49 2.30
N LEU A 214 7.45 0.82 2.59
CA LEU A 214 6.79 0.82 3.90
C LEU A 214 6.67 -0.61 4.46
N PRO A 215 6.60 -0.80 5.79
CA PRO A 215 6.21 -2.11 6.34
C PRO A 215 4.81 -2.50 5.90
N LYS A 216 4.58 -3.80 5.63
CA LYS A 216 3.22 -4.31 5.47
C LYS A 216 2.52 -4.30 6.83
N THR A 217 1.33 -3.72 6.87
CA THR A 217 0.42 -3.89 8.01
C THR A 217 -0.64 -4.94 7.70
N PRO A 218 -1.14 -5.66 8.73
CA PRO A 218 -2.18 -6.68 8.54
C PRO A 218 -3.48 -6.07 8.03
N TYR A 219 -3.84 -4.88 8.52
CA TYR A 219 -5.13 -4.25 8.24
C TYR A 219 -5.00 -2.74 7.98
N THR A 220 -5.97 -2.20 7.26
CA THR A 220 -6.30 -0.76 7.26
C THR A 220 -7.53 -0.53 8.13
N LEU A 221 -7.78 0.72 8.52
CA LEU A 221 -8.99 1.08 9.24
C LEU A 221 -10.26 0.79 8.41
N GLU A 222 -10.18 0.97 7.09
CA GLU A 222 -11.23 0.56 6.15
C GLU A 222 -11.57 -0.94 6.27
N ASN A 223 -10.55 -1.81 6.29
CA ASN A 223 -10.76 -3.25 6.45
C ASN A 223 -11.47 -3.58 7.76
N ILE A 224 -11.11 -2.88 8.85
CA ILE A 224 -11.76 -3.07 10.14
C ILE A 224 -13.23 -2.64 10.07
N PHE A 225 -13.54 -1.47 9.50
CA PHE A 225 -14.93 -1.02 9.40
C PHE A 225 -15.80 -1.94 8.53
N HIS A 226 -15.26 -2.45 7.43
CA HIS A 226 -16.02 -3.31 6.53
C HIS A 226 -16.16 -4.75 7.03
N TYR A 227 -15.08 -5.39 7.46
CA TYR A 227 -15.07 -6.85 7.70
C TYR A 227 -15.15 -7.21 9.18
N SER A 228 -14.69 -6.31 10.05
CA SER A 228 -14.59 -6.57 11.50
C SER A 228 -15.02 -5.35 12.33
N PRO A 229 -16.21 -4.77 12.12
CA PRO A 229 -16.62 -3.54 12.83
C PRO A 229 -16.69 -3.75 14.35
N LYS A 230 -16.90 -5.00 14.77
CA LYS A 230 -16.85 -5.44 16.16
C LYS A 230 -15.43 -5.43 16.75
N ALA A 231 -14.37 -5.08 16.03
CA ALA A 231 -13.03 -4.97 16.64
C ALA A 231 -12.88 -3.69 17.49
N LEU A 232 -13.54 -2.60 17.09
CA LEU A 232 -13.52 -1.30 17.78
C LEU A 232 -14.78 -1.13 18.65
N LYS A 233 -14.90 -1.90 19.73
CA LYS A 233 -16.12 -1.89 20.56
C LYS A 233 -16.13 -0.83 21.64
N SER A 234 -14.95 -0.45 22.15
CA SER A 234 -14.86 0.42 23.31
C SER A 234 -14.75 1.89 22.91
N GLU A 235 -15.53 2.74 23.56
CA GLU A 235 -15.40 4.20 23.53
C GLU A 235 -13.94 4.65 23.74
N TRP A 236 -13.20 3.96 24.61
CA TRP A 236 -11.80 4.29 24.86
C TRP A 236 -10.91 3.95 23.66
N GLN A 237 -11.13 2.83 22.99
CA GLN A 237 -10.38 2.47 21.77
C GLN A 237 -10.63 3.49 20.66
N ILE A 238 -11.88 3.91 20.48
CA ILE A 238 -12.26 4.92 19.48
C ILE A 238 -11.61 6.27 19.81
N LYS A 239 -11.69 6.72 21.07
CA LYS A 239 -11.05 7.96 21.52
C LYS A 239 -9.53 7.92 21.40
N PHE A 240 -8.92 6.77 21.70
CA PHE A 240 -7.48 6.59 21.59
C PHE A 240 -7.03 6.61 20.12
N LEU A 241 -7.73 5.91 19.23
CA LEU A 241 -7.48 5.98 17.79
C LEU A 241 -7.66 7.41 17.25
N THR A 242 -8.70 8.11 17.69
CA THR A 242 -8.94 9.52 17.34
C THR A 242 -7.77 10.39 17.80
N TYR A 243 -7.30 10.21 19.03
CA TYR A 243 -6.13 10.90 19.56
C TYR A 243 -4.87 10.63 18.72
N GLN A 244 -4.61 9.37 18.37
CA GLN A 244 -3.45 8.99 17.55
C GLN A 244 -3.48 9.67 16.17
N LEU A 245 -4.65 9.72 15.52
CA LEU A 245 -4.81 10.42 14.24
C LEU A 245 -4.64 11.93 14.39
N LEU A 246 -5.27 12.54 15.40
CA LEU A 246 -5.13 13.96 15.68
C LEU A 246 -3.67 14.34 16.00
N SER A 247 -2.94 13.46 16.69
CA SER A 247 -1.52 13.64 16.99
C SER A 247 -0.68 13.70 15.70
N ALA A 248 -0.89 12.75 14.77
CA ALA A 248 -0.23 12.77 13.46
C ALA A 248 -0.55 14.04 12.66
N VAL A 249 -1.83 14.42 12.60
CA VAL A 249 -2.29 15.60 11.87
C VAL A 249 -1.74 16.88 12.50
N ALA A 250 -1.73 16.99 13.83
CA ALA A 250 -1.17 18.14 14.54
C ALA A 250 0.33 18.30 14.26
N HIS A 251 1.08 17.19 14.21
CA HIS A 251 2.49 17.21 13.83
C HIS A 251 2.68 17.69 12.38
N MET A 252 1.93 17.16 11.42
CA MET A 252 1.99 17.61 10.02
C MET A 252 1.63 19.10 9.88
N HIS A 253 0.58 19.56 10.58
CA HIS A 253 0.20 20.97 10.62
C HIS A 253 1.28 21.85 11.26
N GLY A 254 2.00 21.35 12.27
CA GLY A 254 3.17 22.01 12.85
C GLY A 254 4.32 22.22 11.86
N LEU A 255 4.43 21.35 10.86
CA LEU A 255 5.35 21.49 9.72
C LEU A 255 4.79 22.36 8.59
N GLY A 256 3.55 22.85 8.72
CA GLY A 256 2.85 23.61 7.69
C GLY A 256 2.29 22.77 6.54
N ILE A 257 2.13 21.46 6.75
CA ILE A 257 1.71 20.49 5.74
C ILE A 257 0.27 20.07 6.02
N ALA A 258 -0.61 20.20 5.03
CA ALA A 258 -1.93 19.60 5.07
C ALA A 258 -1.87 18.17 4.52
N HIS A 259 -2.46 17.19 5.22
CA HIS A 259 -2.49 15.80 4.73
C HIS A 259 -3.32 15.64 3.44
N GLY A 260 -4.37 16.45 3.25
CA GLY A 260 -5.17 16.51 2.01
C GLY A 260 -6.13 15.33 1.77
N ASN A 261 -5.80 14.11 2.19
CA ASN A 261 -6.61 12.91 1.93
C ASN A 261 -6.74 11.96 3.14
N ILE A 262 -7.33 12.45 4.24
CA ILE A 262 -7.55 11.60 5.43
C ILE A 262 -8.81 10.76 5.21
N CYS A 263 -8.64 9.46 4.99
CA CYS A 263 -9.73 8.50 4.89
C CYS A 263 -9.31 7.13 5.47
N PRO A 264 -10.26 6.23 5.78
CA PRO A 264 -9.97 4.96 6.44
C PRO A 264 -8.98 4.06 5.68
N SER A 265 -8.90 4.16 4.35
CA SER A 265 -7.96 3.40 3.52
C SER A 265 -6.49 3.79 3.76
N ASN A 266 -6.26 5.01 4.23
CA ASN A 266 -4.93 5.61 4.43
C ASN A 266 -4.44 5.47 5.88
N VAL A 267 -5.26 4.89 6.75
CA VAL A 267 -4.89 4.57 8.14
C VAL A 267 -4.53 3.10 8.21
N MET A 268 -3.23 2.83 8.38
CA MET A 268 -2.67 1.50 8.55
C MET A 268 -2.69 1.11 10.03
N LEU A 269 -3.01 -0.15 10.33
CA LEU A 269 -3.11 -0.65 11.70
C LEU A 269 -2.16 -1.84 11.90
N THR A 270 -1.30 -1.75 12.91
CA THR A 270 -0.43 -2.86 13.35
C THR A 270 -1.24 -3.98 14.01
N ASP A 271 -0.61 -5.11 14.32
CA ASP A 271 -1.22 -6.22 15.08
C ASP A 271 -1.75 -5.77 16.45
N SER A 272 -1.13 -4.73 17.04
CA SER A 272 -1.54 -4.11 18.30
C SER A 272 -2.62 -3.02 18.13
N CYS A 273 -3.22 -2.88 16.95
CA CYS A 273 -4.15 -1.80 16.59
C CYS A 273 -3.55 -0.39 16.74
N TRP A 274 -2.23 -0.26 16.67
CA TRP A 274 -1.58 1.05 16.63
C TRP A 274 -1.75 1.69 15.26
N SER A 275 -2.18 2.95 15.21
CA SER A 275 -2.45 3.62 13.94
C SER A 275 -1.23 4.32 13.36
N TRP A 276 -0.99 4.07 12.08
CA TRP A 276 -0.05 4.77 11.23
C TRP A 276 -0.80 5.45 10.09
N LEU A 277 -0.78 6.78 10.08
CA LEU A 277 -1.30 7.59 8.99
C LEU A 277 -0.28 7.58 7.85
N ARG A 278 -0.68 7.06 6.69
CA ARG A 278 0.16 7.03 5.49
C ARG A 278 0.32 8.45 4.94
N ILE A 279 1.56 8.89 4.74
CA ILE A 279 1.83 10.14 4.03
C ILE A 279 1.45 9.93 2.56
N ILE A 280 0.52 10.75 2.08
CA ILE A 280 0.13 10.80 0.67
C ILE A 280 0.58 12.15 0.15
N ASP A 281 1.54 12.12 -0.75
CA ASP A 281 2.05 13.34 -1.35
C ASP A 281 1.18 13.71 -2.55
N LYS A 282 -0.10 14.03 -2.32
CA LYS A 282 -0.83 14.92 -3.23
C LYS A 282 -0.83 16.28 -2.56
N PRO A 283 0.19 17.13 -2.76
CA PRO A 283 0.10 18.50 -2.33
C PRO A 283 -1.01 19.14 -3.16
N SER A 284 -2.21 19.28 -2.60
CA SER A 284 -3.22 20.16 -3.18
C SER A 284 -2.72 21.61 -2.96
N LEU A 285 -1.76 22.05 -3.77
CA LEU A 285 -1.40 23.44 -3.88
C LEU A 285 -2.55 24.15 -4.59
N SER A 286 -3.59 24.52 -3.83
CA SER A 286 -4.50 25.58 -4.28
C SER A 286 -4.77 26.55 -3.13
N PRO A 287 -4.01 27.65 -3.04
CA PRO A 287 -4.39 28.78 -2.21
C PRO A 287 -5.28 29.73 -3.01
N THR A 288 -6.39 29.25 -3.60
CA THR A 288 -7.47 30.13 -4.08
C THR A 288 -8.76 29.35 -4.30
N LEU A 289 -9.68 29.43 -3.33
CA LEU A 289 -11.10 29.24 -3.58
C LEU A 289 -11.55 30.28 -4.60
N SER A 290 -11.62 29.91 -5.89
CA SER A 290 -12.41 30.66 -6.86
C SER A 290 -13.70 29.90 -7.12
N LYS A 291 -14.80 30.51 -6.68
CA LYS A 291 -16.16 30.09 -7.01
C LYS A 291 -16.32 30.19 -8.54
N SER A 292 -16.42 29.07 -9.23
CA SER A 292 -17.16 29.04 -10.50
C SER A 292 -17.97 27.76 -10.58
N SER A 293 -19.26 27.90 -10.27
CA SER A 293 -20.31 27.03 -10.75
C SER A 293 -20.24 26.98 -12.28
N LYS A 294 -19.82 25.86 -12.85
CA LYS A 294 -20.05 25.53 -14.25
C LYS A 294 -20.74 24.18 -14.33
N GLU A 295 -21.88 24.21 -14.98
CA GLU A 295 -22.82 23.12 -15.19
C GLU A 295 -22.15 21.91 -15.85
N CYS A 296 -22.59 20.72 -15.44
CA CYS A 296 -22.18 19.43 -15.97
C CYS A 296 -22.47 19.32 -17.47
N SER A 297 -21.44 19.32 -18.28
CA SER A 297 -21.45 18.71 -19.62
C SER A 297 -20.74 17.36 -19.55
N LEU A 298 -21.48 16.29 -19.82
CA LEU A 298 -21.02 14.90 -19.91
C LEU A 298 -19.94 14.78 -21.01
N THR A 299 -18.69 14.70 -20.63
CA THR A 299 -17.58 14.26 -21.49
C THR A 299 -17.44 12.74 -21.43
N PRO A 300 -17.00 12.07 -22.51
CA PRO A 300 -16.88 10.61 -22.53
C PRO A 300 -15.81 10.15 -21.53
N SER A 301 -16.18 9.13 -20.74
CA SER A 301 -15.38 8.42 -19.73
C SER A 301 -13.89 8.34 -20.10
N SER A 302 -13.02 8.75 -19.17
CA SER A 302 -11.59 8.43 -19.21
C SER A 302 -11.43 6.93 -19.43
N ARG A 303 -10.57 6.54 -20.36
CA ARG A 303 -10.33 5.13 -20.69
C ARG A 303 -9.56 4.53 -19.52
N VAL A 304 -10.15 3.52 -18.88
CA VAL A 304 -9.44 2.66 -17.95
C VAL A 304 -8.35 1.92 -18.74
N GLY A 305 -7.09 2.29 -18.53
CA GLY A 305 -5.97 1.80 -19.32
C GLY A 305 -4.70 1.69 -18.49
N CYS A 306 -3.77 0.86 -18.96
CA CYS A 306 -2.45 0.74 -18.36
C CYS A 306 -1.60 1.92 -18.82
N CYS A 307 -0.94 2.63 -17.90
CA CYS A 307 -0.04 3.74 -18.25
C CYS A 307 1.23 3.34 -19.02
N VAL A 308 1.50 2.04 -19.17
CA VAL A 308 2.70 1.53 -19.86
C VAL A 308 2.46 1.41 -21.37
N GLU A 309 3.29 2.12 -22.15
CA GLU A 309 3.26 2.04 -23.62
C GLU A 309 3.47 0.60 -24.12
N GLY A 310 2.63 0.16 -25.07
CA GLY A 310 2.70 -1.17 -25.66
C GLY A 310 2.24 -2.29 -24.73
N CYS A 311 1.42 -1.97 -23.71
CA CYS A 311 0.88 -2.98 -22.80
C CYS A 311 0.01 -4.01 -23.56
N PRO A 312 0.33 -5.32 -23.49
CA PRO A 312 -0.43 -6.34 -24.21
C PRO A 312 -1.86 -6.53 -23.66
N SER A 313 -2.12 -6.07 -22.44
CA SER A 313 -3.42 -6.16 -21.77
C SER A 313 -4.27 -4.89 -21.87
N GLU A 314 -3.81 -3.87 -22.60
CA GLU A 314 -4.56 -2.62 -22.80
C GLU A 314 -5.94 -2.89 -23.41
N GLY A 315 -6.00 -3.74 -24.44
CA GLY A 315 -7.27 -4.11 -25.07
C GLY A 315 -8.18 -5.01 -24.23
N LEU A 316 -7.67 -5.66 -23.17
CA LEU A 316 -8.48 -6.55 -22.32
C LEU A 316 -9.37 -5.78 -21.34
N TYR A 317 -8.95 -4.57 -20.95
CA TYR A 317 -9.58 -3.79 -19.90
C TYR A 317 -10.22 -2.50 -20.41
N ALA A 318 -9.92 -2.09 -21.64
CA ALA A 318 -10.40 -0.85 -22.26
C ALA A 318 -11.94 -0.72 -22.30
N ASP A 319 -12.66 -1.84 -22.32
CA ASP A 319 -14.13 -1.88 -22.43
C ASP A 319 -14.84 -1.82 -21.07
N PHE A 320 -14.11 -1.87 -19.95
CA PHE A 320 -14.75 -1.81 -18.63
C PHE A 320 -15.32 -0.42 -18.33
N LYS A 321 -16.57 -0.41 -17.88
CA LYS A 321 -17.34 0.80 -17.53
C LYS A 321 -17.38 1.06 -16.03
N LEU A 322 -16.41 0.50 -15.30
CA LEU A 322 -16.29 0.62 -13.85
C LEU A 322 -15.62 1.94 -13.47
N SER A 323 -16.14 2.59 -12.44
CA SER A 323 -15.49 3.72 -11.77
C SER A 323 -14.54 3.22 -10.67
N GLN A 324 -13.51 4.01 -10.35
CA GLN A 324 -12.62 3.73 -9.21
C GLN A 324 -13.37 3.77 -7.86
N SER A 325 -14.40 4.63 -7.72
CA SER A 325 -15.24 4.65 -6.52
C SER A 325 -16.29 3.54 -6.58
N THR A 326 -16.38 2.76 -5.49
CA THR A 326 -17.27 1.60 -5.38
C THR A 326 -18.41 1.89 -4.41
N ASP A 327 -19.33 2.77 -4.79
CA ASP A 327 -20.62 2.88 -4.11
C ASP A 327 -21.51 1.69 -4.54
N TRP A 328 -21.89 0.87 -3.56
CA TRP A 328 -22.71 -0.32 -3.81
C TRP A 328 -24.08 0.03 -4.39
N ASP A 329 -24.74 1.07 -3.87
CA ASP A 329 -26.07 1.47 -4.33
C ASP A 329 -26.01 1.92 -5.79
N TYR A 330 -25.00 2.72 -6.13
CA TYR A 330 -24.78 3.18 -7.50
C TYR A 330 -24.46 2.01 -8.44
N ALA A 331 -23.53 1.12 -8.07
CA ALA A 331 -23.15 -0.03 -8.88
C ALA A 331 -24.31 -1.00 -9.11
N PHE A 332 -25.11 -1.26 -8.07
CA PHE A 332 -26.32 -2.08 -8.16
C PHE A 332 -27.31 -1.52 -9.17
N ASN A 333 -27.62 -0.22 -9.09
CA ASN A 333 -28.58 0.42 -9.99
C ASN A 333 -28.13 0.37 -11.45
N ARG A 334 -26.83 0.56 -11.73
CA ARG A 334 -26.29 0.47 -13.09
C ARG A 334 -26.34 -0.94 -13.64
N TRP A 335 -25.97 -1.94 -12.84
CA TRP A 335 -26.11 -3.34 -13.22
C TRP A 335 -27.56 -3.73 -13.47
N TRP A 336 -28.48 -3.32 -12.59
CA TRP A 336 -29.92 -3.56 -12.74
C TRP A 336 -30.50 -2.99 -14.04
N ARG A 337 -29.99 -1.84 -14.49
CA ARG A 337 -30.38 -1.20 -15.77
C ARG A 337 -29.69 -1.81 -17.00
N GLY A 338 -28.78 -2.77 -16.82
CA GLY A 338 -27.98 -3.36 -17.89
C GLY A 338 -26.83 -2.48 -18.39
N GLU A 339 -26.46 -1.44 -17.65
CA GLU A 339 -25.32 -0.56 -17.98
C GLU A 339 -23.97 -1.20 -17.62
N LEU A 340 -23.97 -2.07 -16.60
CA LEU A 340 -22.86 -2.94 -16.21
C LEU A 340 -23.19 -4.39 -16.57
N SER A 341 -22.21 -5.11 -17.09
CA SER A 341 -22.29 -6.55 -17.29
C SER A 341 -22.28 -7.32 -15.96
N ASN A 342 -22.74 -8.58 -15.98
CA ASN A 342 -22.68 -9.47 -14.83
C ASN A 342 -21.24 -9.64 -14.31
N PHE A 343 -20.26 -9.68 -15.22
CA PHE A 343 -18.86 -9.81 -14.86
C PHE A 343 -18.36 -8.58 -14.09
N GLU A 344 -18.63 -7.37 -14.59
CA GLU A 344 -18.26 -6.12 -13.93
C GLU A 344 -18.91 -5.98 -12.55
N TYR A 345 -20.19 -6.32 -12.44
CA TYR A 345 -20.88 -6.27 -11.15
C TYR A 345 -20.34 -7.31 -10.15
N LEU A 346 -19.97 -8.50 -10.61
CA LEU A 346 -19.31 -9.51 -9.77
C LEU A 346 -17.94 -9.02 -9.28
N LEU A 347 -17.18 -8.26 -10.07
CA LEU A 347 -15.93 -7.64 -9.62
C LEU A 347 -16.17 -6.62 -8.50
N VAL A 348 -17.23 -5.81 -8.62
CA VAL A 348 -17.68 -4.90 -7.56
C VAL A 348 -18.03 -5.66 -6.28
N LEU A 349 -18.82 -6.74 -6.38
CA LEU A 349 -19.19 -7.54 -5.21
C LEU A 349 -17.97 -8.21 -4.57
N ASN A 350 -17.03 -8.72 -5.37
CA ASN A 350 -15.78 -9.27 -4.85
C ASN A 350 -14.99 -8.21 -4.07
N ARG A 351 -14.87 -7.00 -4.62
CA ARG A 351 -14.20 -5.88 -3.95
C ARG A 351 -14.85 -5.53 -2.62
N LEU A 352 -16.18 -5.41 -2.58
CA LEU A 352 -16.95 -5.11 -1.36
C LEU A 352 -16.87 -6.24 -0.31
N ALA A 353 -16.62 -7.48 -0.75
CA ALA A 353 -16.39 -8.63 0.12
C ALA A 353 -14.92 -8.77 0.57
N GLY A 354 -14.05 -7.82 0.24
CA GLY A 354 -12.64 -7.82 0.63
C GLY A 354 -11.74 -8.68 -0.24
N ARG A 355 -12.27 -9.20 -1.34
CA ARG A 355 -11.51 -9.99 -2.30
C ARG A 355 -10.76 -9.09 -3.26
N ARG A 356 -9.54 -9.49 -3.61
CA ARG A 356 -8.57 -8.71 -4.36
C ARG A 356 -8.00 -9.54 -5.51
N TRP A 357 -7.64 -8.85 -6.58
CA TRP A 357 -6.90 -9.46 -7.68
C TRP A 357 -5.50 -9.88 -7.24
N GLY A 358 -5.05 -11.06 -7.67
CA GLY A 358 -3.68 -11.53 -7.43
C GLY A 358 -3.35 -11.91 -5.98
N ASP A 359 -4.24 -11.67 -5.03
CA ASP A 359 -4.10 -12.09 -3.64
C ASP A 359 -4.63 -13.51 -3.46
N HIS A 360 -3.76 -14.46 -3.14
CA HIS A 360 -4.12 -15.87 -2.98
C HIS A 360 -5.04 -16.10 -1.77
N THR A 361 -4.79 -15.34 -0.69
CA THR A 361 -5.54 -15.45 0.57
C THR A 361 -6.95 -14.88 0.44
N PHE A 362 -7.10 -13.82 -0.35
CA PHE A 362 -8.38 -13.14 -0.59
C PHE A 362 -8.72 -13.08 -2.09
N HIS A 363 -8.57 -14.18 -2.81
CA HIS A 363 -8.80 -14.21 -4.26
C HIS A 363 -10.26 -13.90 -4.64
N THR A 364 -10.46 -13.37 -5.84
CA THR A 364 -11.79 -13.16 -6.43
C THR A 364 -12.51 -14.47 -6.70
N VAL A 365 -13.80 -14.53 -6.40
CA VAL A 365 -14.67 -15.70 -6.62
C VAL A 365 -15.67 -15.40 -7.71
N MET A 366 -15.76 -16.32 -8.67
CA MET A 366 -16.73 -16.29 -9.75
C MET A 366 -17.55 -17.59 -9.73
N PRO A 367 -18.88 -17.53 -9.96
CA PRO A 367 -19.70 -18.72 -9.97
C PRO A 367 -19.43 -19.56 -11.22
N TRP A 368 -19.45 -20.87 -11.06
CA TRP A 368 -19.63 -21.79 -12.18
C TRP A 368 -21.02 -21.56 -12.78
N VAL A 369 -21.12 -21.41 -14.10
CA VAL A 369 -22.37 -21.09 -14.80
C VAL A 369 -22.86 -22.21 -15.74
N ILE A 370 -21.97 -23.12 -16.14
CA ILE A 370 -22.28 -24.25 -17.03
C ILE A 370 -22.15 -25.56 -16.26
N ASP A 371 -23.02 -26.53 -16.53
CA ASP A 371 -23.01 -27.86 -15.89
C ASP A 371 -22.39 -28.97 -16.77
N PHE A 372 -22.00 -28.63 -18.01
CA PHE A 372 -21.43 -29.51 -19.04
C PHE A 372 -22.30 -30.68 -19.49
N SER A 373 -23.56 -30.75 -19.07
CA SER A 373 -24.48 -31.82 -19.51
C SER A 373 -24.81 -31.68 -20.99
N VAL A 374 -25.04 -30.45 -21.44
CA VAL A 374 -25.36 -30.07 -22.82
C VAL A 374 -24.78 -28.68 -23.06
N LYS A 375 -24.51 -28.32 -24.32
CA LYS A 375 -24.18 -26.94 -24.67
C LYS A 375 -25.38 -26.05 -24.30
N PRO A 376 -25.19 -24.99 -23.49
CA PRO A 376 -26.28 -24.11 -23.15
C PRO A 376 -26.80 -23.38 -24.39
N GLU A 377 -28.11 -23.45 -24.61
CA GLU A 377 -28.80 -22.72 -25.67
C GLU A 377 -29.75 -21.68 -25.06
N GLY A 378 -29.98 -20.57 -25.76
CA GLY A 378 -30.79 -19.45 -25.24
C GLY A 378 -32.28 -19.75 -25.05
N THR A 379 -32.75 -20.92 -25.47
CA THR A 379 -34.16 -21.33 -25.48
C THR A 379 -34.53 -22.32 -24.38
N SER A 380 -33.56 -22.85 -23.63
CA SER A 380 -33.81 -23.82 -22.56
C SER A 380 -32.80 -23.69 -21.42
N ASP A 381 -33.22 -24.02 -20.20
CA ASP A 381 -32.35 -24.05 -19.02
C ASP A 381 -31.34 -25.23 -19.03
N ALA A 382 -31.41 -26.12 -20.02
CA ALA A 382 -30.48 -27.24 -20.16
C ALA A 382 -29.04 -26.74 -20.41
N GLY A 383 -28.05 -27.36 -19.74
CA GLY A 383 -26.65 -26.93 -19.80
C GLY A 383 -26.28 -25.80 -18.83
N TRP A 384 -27.27 -25.11 -18.24
CA TRP A 384 -27.04 -24.04 -17.27
C TRP A 384 -27.01 -24.57 -15.85
N ARG A 385 -26.02 -24.12 -15.08
CA ARG A 385 -25.90 -24.46 -13.67
C ARG A 385 -26.94 -23.72 -12.85
N ASN A 386 -27.65 -24.45 -11.99
CA ASN A 386 -28.56 -23.84 -11.02
C ASN A 386 -27.78 -23.00 -9.98
N LEU A 387 -27.84 -21.67 -10.11
CA LEU A 387 -27.16 -20.71 -9.24
C LEU A 387 -27.84 -20.53 -7.86
N SER A 388 -29.06 -21.06 -7.66
CA SER A 388 -29.74 -21.00 -6.36
C SER A 388 -29.19 -22.03 -5.36
N LYS A 389 -28.29 -22.92 -5.80
CA LYS A 389 -27.71 -24.00 -4.99
C LYS A 389 -26.18 -23.94 -4.98
N SER A 390 -25.59 -24.20 -3.82
CA SER A 390 -24.13 -24.32 -3.68
C SER A 390 -23.60 -25.56 -4.41
N LYS A 391 -22.28 -25.58 -4.71
CA LYS A 391 -21.59 -26.78 -5.25
C LYS A 391 -21.93 -28.03 -4.45
N TRP A 392 -21.85 -27.93 -3.13
CA TRP A 392 -22.06 -29.04 -2.21
C TRP A 392 -23.49 -29.53 -2.19
N ARG A 393 -24.47 -28.61 -2.20
CA ARG A 393 -25.88 -28.99 -2.24
C ARG A 393 -26.26 -29.73 -3.53
N LEU A 394 -25.64 -29.36 -4.65
CA LEU A 394 -25.82 -30.09 -5.91
C LEU A 394 -25.13 -31.46 -5.92
N ALA A 395 -23.95 -31.58 -5.29
CA ALA A 395 -23.16 -32.81 -5.33
C ALA A 395 -23.58 -33.85 -4.27
N LYS A 396 -23.94 -33.42 -3.06
CA LYS A 396 -24.19 -34.28 -1.89
C LYS A 396 -25.67 -34.41 -1.51
N GLY A 397 -26.52 -33.48 -1.95
CA GLY A 397 -27.92 -33.41 -1.52
C GLY A 397 -28.08 -32.92 -0.07
N ASP A 398 -29.32 -32.63 0.32
CA ASP A 398 -29.61 -32.02 1.63
C ASP A 398 -29.43 -33.00 2.79
N GLU A 399 -29.80 -34.28 2.63
CA GLU A 399 -29.68 -35.30 3.70
C GLU A 399 -28.25 -35.43 4.25
N GLN A 400 -27.25 -35.48 3.36
CA GLN A 400 -25.84 -35.60 3.78
C GLN A 400 -25.31 -34.31 4.42
N LEU A 401 -25.76 -33.13 3.94
CA LEU A 401 -25.34 -31.85 4.50
C LEU A 401 -25.95 -31.66 5.89
N ASP A 402 -27.23 -31.98 6.06
CA ASP A 402 -27.93 -31.89 7.34
C ASP A 402 -27.33 -32.85 8.38
N PHE A 403 -26.98 -34.07 7.97
CA PHE A 403 -26.25 -35.01 8.81
C PHE A 403 -24.94 -34.37 9.30
N THR A 404 -24.12 -33.84 8.39
CA THR A 404 -22.84 -33.19 8.72
C THR A 404 -23.04 -32.06 9.73
N TYR A 405 -24.00 -31.17 9.47
CA TYR A 405 -24.31 -30.04 10.35
C TYR A 405 -24.70 -30.48 11.76
N SER A 406 -25.47 -31.56 11.88
CA SER A 406 -25.93 -32.08 13.17
C SER A 406 -24.85 -32.80 13.97
N THR A 407 -23.87 -33.41 13.29
CA THR A 407 -22.84 -34.25 13.94
C THR A 407 -21.54 -33.51 14.25
N SER A 408 -21.30 -32.36 13.61
CA SER A 408 -20.08 -31.57 13.83
C SER A 408 -20.08 -30.82 15.16
N GLU A 409 -18.92 -30.74 15.82
CA GLU A 409 -18.75 -30.01 17.08
C GLU A 409 -19.12 -28.52 16.95
N ILE A 410 -18.70 -27.91 15.84
CA ILE A 410 -19.17 -26.60 15.40
C ILE A 410 -20.07 -26.83 14.19
N PRO A 411 -21.36 -26.47 14.21
CA PRO A 411 -22.26 -26.79 13.10
C PRO A 411 -21.81 -26.18 11.77
N HIS A 412 -21.55 -27.03 10.77
CA HIS A 412 -21.16 -26.63 9.42
C HIS A 412 -21.61 -27.66 8.38
N HIS A 413 -21.91 -27.21 7.17
CA HIS A 413 -22.29 -28.10 6.05
C HIS A 413 -21.08 -28.61 5.24
N VAL A 414 -19.91 -27.98 5.40
CA VAL A 414 -18.69 -28.23 4.60
C VAL A 414 -17.50 -28.18 5.54
N SER A 415 -16.57 -29.12 5.42
CA SER A 415 -15.34 -29.13 6.21
C SER A 415 -14.37 -28.03 5.78
N ASP A 416 -13.60 -27.50 6.74
CA ASP A 416 -12.70 -26.36 6.53
C ASP A 416 -11.59 -26.63 5.48
N GLU A 417 -11.14 -27.88 5.34
CA GLU A 417 -10.14 -28.27 4.34
C GLU A 417 -10.58 -27.95 2.89
N CYS A 418 -11.89 -27.98 2.63
CA CYS A 418 -12.45 -27.76 1.30
C CYS A 418 -12.58 -26.27 0.90
N LEU A 419 -12.32 -25.36 1.84
CA LEU A 419 -12.28 -23.90 1.63
C LEU A 419 -10.86 -23.34 1.72
N SER A 420 -9.86 -24.23 1.80
CA SER A 420 -8.45 -23.86 1.93
C SER A 420 -7.86 -23.27 0.64
N GLU A 421 -6.79 -22.49 0.79
CA GLU A 421 -6.01 -21.88 -0.30
C GLU A 421 -5.55 -22.90 -1.36
N LEU A 422 -5.40 -24.17 -0.97
CA LEU A 422 -5.00 -25.27 -1.84
C LEU A 422 -5.96 -25.50 -3.01
N ALA A 423 -7.27 -25.30 -2.79
CA ALA A 423 -8.27 -25.46 -3.85
C ALA A 423 -8.17 -24.38 -4.94
N VAL A 424 -7.60 -23.21 -4.61
CA VAL A 424 -7.36 -22.11 -5.55
C VAL A 424 -6.11 -22.42 -6.36
N CYS A 425 -5.05 -22.86 -5.68
CA CYS A 425 -3.78 -23.23 -6.30
C CYS A 425 -3.94 -24.38 -7.31
N SER A 426 -4.79 -25.37 -7.04
CA SER A 426 -5.05 -26.47 -7.98
C SER A 426 -5.73 -25.99 -9.26
N THR A 427 -6.76 -25.14 -9.16
CA THR A 427 -7.46 -24.60 -10.35
C THR A 427 -6.58 -23.71 -11.22
N ARG A 428 -5.60 -23.02 -10.62
CA ARG A 428 -4.64 -22.20 -11.37
C ARG A 428 -3.63 -23.05 -12.13
N GLN A 429 -3.21 -24.20 -11.60
CA GLN A 429 -2.31 -25.12 -12.31
C GLN A 429 -3.01 -25.79 -13.50
N GLU A 430 -4.29 -26.15 -13.36
CA GLU A 430 -5.05 -26.79 -14.44
C GLU A 430 -5.35 -25.85 -15.62
N GLY A 431 -5.45 -24.53 -15.41
CA GLY A 431 -5.69 -23.55 -16.48
C GLY A 431 -4.49 -23.23 -17.37
N TYR A 432 -3.29 -23.73 -17.06
CA TYR A 432 -2.08 -23.56 -17.88
C TYR A 432 -1.74 -24.78 -18.76
N HIS A 433 -2.58 -25.83 -18.74
CA HIS A 433 -2.39 -27.04 -19.53
C HIS A 433 -3.27 -27.12 -20.78
#